data_AF-A0A9P1GAM4-F1
#
_entry.id   AF-A0A9P1GAM4-F1
#
_cell.length_a   1.000
_cell.length_b   1.000
_cell.length_c   1.000
_cell.angle_alpha   90.00
_cell.angle_beta   90.00
_cell.angle_gamma   90.00
#
_symmetry.space_group_name_H-M   'P 1'
#
loop_
_entity.id
_entity.type
_entity.pdbx_description
1 polymer ?
#
loop_
_entity_poly.entity_id
_entity_poly.type
_entity_poly.pdbx_seq_one_letter_code
_entity_poly.pdbx_strand_id
1 'polypeptide(L)'
;MAPIECVRQSLPLSHAFGVRRSRLGGQRWRKQWPDPPSWSALKWDLELPHQARGNYLAGLQTTKTPPKVPLPNLDISAEALWNSLEEFRAVHAEDTQVLQQLLNKVKLCPNCQKACAHTMHQCNNCCTHLTEDTLAATDNVLMAFVFGIQKGRFPLTISMRACTKEFLVFDDPLCVSVCHLNVIPTKVYIPDLRYLFKDPLRGRKIVHAMLEQVDTVCLEQHWSDEKFRAAYLQAAPGREALRSMGTAGMNFPPSQQQLHLQYVHGPMLPFQYAVFKDGLHLQYKRFFPVQFLLDSLAAGDKVRLDVHENTDIEEIIQMAAVVGVDYDSYWSQMCAQVNTIQESCSPWREADFMYRIVGKNVYDAQTGQELPELNVKAIQAADVKRLQSYGCGATEPGRCCYYPFAKRAAEIESWK
;
A
#
# COMPACT_ATOMS: atom_id res chain seq x y z
N MET A 1 52.89 0.88 13.72
CA MET A 1 51.75 -0.05 13.57
C MET A 1 51.88 -0.71 12.20
N ALA A 2 52.22 -1.99 12.19
CA ALA A 2 52.40 -2.79 10.98
C ALA A 2 51.02 -3.19 10.39
N PRO A 3 50.90 -3.36 9.06
CA PRO A 3 49.69 -3.90 8.45
C PRO A 3 49.70 -5.43 8.55
N ILE A 4 48.58 -5.99 9.01
CA ILE A 4 48.35 -7.44 9.07
C ILE A 4 47.84 -7.91 7.70
N GLU A 5 48.57 -8.85 7.11
CA GLU A 5 48.24 -9.57 5.89
C GLU A 5 47.04 -10.50 6.10
N CYS A 6 46.10 -10.48 5.14
CA CYS A 6 44.96 -11.37 5.10
C CYS A 6 45.33 -12.62 4.27
N VAL A 7 45.55 -13.73 4.97
CA VAL A 7 45.86 -15.04 4.39
C VAL A 7 44.59 -15.65 3.79
N ARG A 8 44.57 -15.85 2.46
CA ARG A 8 43.58 -16.69 1.77
C ARG A 8 43.98 -18.16 1.92
N GLN A 9 43.21 -18.95 2.65
CA GLN A 9 43.28 -20.40 2.62
C GLN A 9 42.23 -20.96 1.64
N SER A 10 42.72 -21.69 0.65
CA SER A 10 41.96 -22.53 -0.27
C SER A 10 41.67 -23.88 0.39
N LEU A 11 40.42 -24.35 0.28
CA LEU A 11 40.03 -25.71 0.66
C LEU A 11 39.89 -26.59 -0.60
N PRO A 12 40.33 -27.87 -0.55
CA PRO A 12 40.23 -28.79 -1.67
C PRO A 12 38.86 -29.48 -1.74
N LEU A 13 38.29 -29.54 -2.95
CA LEU A 13 37.13 -30.36 -3.28
C LEU A 13 37.58 -31.79 -3.60
N SER A 14 37.16 -32.76 -2.78
CA SER A 14 37.04 -34.16 -3.18
C SER A 14 36.00 -34.86 -2.30
N HIS A 15 34.91 -35.35 -2.89
CA HIS A 15 34.62 -36.78 -3.02
C HIS A 15 33.22 -37.01 -3.60
N ALA A 16 33.20 -37.89 -4.59
CA ALA A 16 32.03 -38.41 -5.26
C ALA A 16 31.22 -39.34 -4.34
N PHE A 17 29.90 -39.24 -4.41
CA PHE A 17 29.00 -40.34 -4.05
C PHE A 17 27.97 -40.53 -5.16
N GLY A 18 28.09 -41.67 -5.83
CA GLY A 18 27.13 -42.14 -6.82
C GLY A 18 25.87 -42.68 -6.16
N VAL A 19 24.71 -42.27 -6.66
CA VAL A 19 23.42 -42.85 -6.29
C VAL A 19 22.84 -43.60 -7.50
N ARG A 20 22.71 -44.91 -7.34
CA ARG A 20 22.02 -45.82 -8.26
C ARG A 20 20.54 -45.45 -8.33
N ARG A 21 20.03 -45.17 -9.54
CA ARG A 21 18.58 -45.08 -9.82
C ARG A 21 18.03 -46.49 -10.07
N SER A 22 17.18 -46.99 -9.17
CA SER A 22 16.28 -48.10 -9.46
C SER A 22 15.06 -47.59 -10.22
N ARG A 23 14.75 -48.25 -11.34
CA ARG A 23 13.52 -48.05 -12.12
C ARG A 23 12.41 -48.86 -11.45
N LEU A 24 11.37 -48.19 -10.96
CA LEU A 24 10.05 -48.79 -10.82
C LEU A 24 9.03 -47.84 -11.44
N GLY A 25 8.30 -48.38 -12.42
CA GLY A 25 7.33 -47.68 -13.24
C GLY A 25 6.07 -47.33 -12.45
N GLY A 26 5.65 -46.07 -12.56
CA GLY A 26 4.30 -45.63 -12.24
C GLY A 26 3.71 -44.94 -13.46
N GLN A 27 2.63 -45.51 -14.00
CA GLN A 27 1.84 -44.95 -15.10
C GLN A 27 1.33 -43.55 -14.71
N ARG A 28 1.78 -42.51 -15.44
CA ARG A 28 1.25 -41.15 -15.35
C ARG A 28 0.01 -41.02 -16.24
N TRP A 29 -1.13 -40.73 -15.61
CA TRP A 29 -2.27 -40.11 -16.29
C TRP A 29 -1.89 -38.66 -16.65
N ARG A 30 -1.45 -38.42 -17.89
CA ARG A 30 -1.43 -37.07 -18.46
C ARG A 30 -2.81 -36.81 -19.06
N LYS A 31 -3.67 -36.08 -18.35
CA LYS A 31 -4.72 -35.32 -19.02
C LYS A 31 -4.03 -34.17 -19.74
N GLN A 32 -4.05 -34.20 -21.08
CA GLN A 32 -3.76 -33.03 -21.90
C GLN A 32 -4.81 -31.98 -21.57
N TRP A 33 -4.40 -30.93 -20.86
CA TRP A 33 -5.16 -29.69 -20.80
C TRP A 33 -4.93 -28.97 -22.12
N PRO A 34 -5.96 -28.35 -22.73
CA PRO A 34 -5.76 -27.52 -23.91
C PRO A 34 -4.75 -26.42 -23.61
N ASP A 35 -3.92 -26.10 -24.60
CA ASP A 35 -2.97 -25.00 -24.49
C ASP A 35 -3.70 -23.73 -24.01
N PRO A 36 -3.15 -23.00 -23.03
CA PRO A 36 -3.73 -21.73 -22.61
C PRO A 36 -3.87 -20.82 -23.84
N PRO A 37 -4.99 -20.09 -23.98
CA PRO A 37 -5.19 -19.19 -25.12
C PRO A 37 -4.00 -18.25 -25.26
N SER A 38 -3.53 -18.06 -26.49
CA SER A 38 -2.36 -17.23 -26.78
C SER A 38 -2.58 -15.82 -26.24
N TRP A 39 -1.67 -15.40 -25.34
CA TRP A 39 -1.61 -14.10 -24.64
C TRP A 39 -1.58 -12.85 -25.55
N SER A 40 -1.70 -13.00 -26.87
CA SER A 40 -1.74 -11.90 -27.84
C SER A 40 -3.12 -11.26 -28.03
N ALA A 41 -4.21 -11.86 -27.53
CA ALA A 41 -5.58 -11.41 -27.78
C ALA A 41 -6.20 -10.51 -26.67
N LEU A 42 -5.51 -10.34 -25.54
CA LEU A 42 -5.88 -9.41 -24.46
C LEU A 42 -4.82 -8.33 -24.29
N LYS A 43 -4.39 -7.73 -25.42
CA LYS A 43 -3.91 -6.36 -25.36
C LYS A 43 -5.14 -5.52 -25.06
N TRP A 44 -5.31 -5.11 -23.81
CA TRP A 44 -6.03 -3.89 -23.52
C TRP A 44 -5.42 -2.83 -24.44
N ASP A 45 -6.24 -2.26 -25.33
CA ASP A 45 -5.89 -1.07 -26.10
C ASP A 45 -5.65 0.08 -25.10
N LEU A 46 -4.47 0.06 -24.47
CA LEU A 46 -3.90 1.15 -23.69
C LEU A 46 -3.32 2.25 -24.60
N GLU A 47 -3.62 2.18 -25.91
CA GLU A 47 -3.62 3.32 -26.82
C GLU A 47 -4.84 4.22 -26.55
N LEU A 48 -5.07 4.60 -25.29
CA LEU A 48 -5.74 5.87 -25.06
C LEU A 48 -4.84 6.93 -25.71
N PRO A 49 -5.35 7.74 -26.65
CA PRO A 49 -4.53 8.74 -27.32
C PRO A 49 -3.79 9.56 -26.27
N HIS A 50 -2.48 9.73 -26.45
CA HIS A 50 -1.57 10.43 -25.53
C HIS A 50 -2.08 11.82 -25.08
N GLN A 51 -3.06 12.39 -25.79
CA GLN A 51 -3.71 13.67 -25.54
C GLN A 51 -4.74 13.68 -24.38
N ALA A 52 -5.17 12.53 -23.85
CA ALA A 52 -6.14 12.49 -22.74
C ALA A 52 -5.52 12.26 -21.34
N ARG A 53 -4.21 12.00 -21.25
CA ARG A 53 -3.53 11.75 -19.97
C ARG A 53 -3.50 13.02 -19.12
N GLY A 54 -3.86 12.88 -17.83
CA GLY A 54 -3.82 13.99 -16.88
C GLY A 54 -4.88 15.08 -17.07
N ASN A 55 -6.12 14.75 -17.49
CA ASN A 55 -7.24 15.69 -17.49
C ASN A 55 -8.03 15.65 -16.17
N TYR A 56 -7.95 16.70 -15.35
CA TYR A 56 -8.64 16.78 -14.06
C TYR A 56 -8.86 18.22 -13.55
N LEU A 57 -9.79 18.38 -12.61
CA LEU A 57 -10.05 19.64 -11.91
C LEU A 57 -9.04 19.88 -10.78
N ALA A 58 -8.57 21.11 -10.63
CA ALA A 58 -7.52 21.46 -9.66
C ALA A 58 -7.65 22.89 -9.14
N GLY A 59 -6.97 23.19 -8.04
CA GLY A 59 -7.04 24.48 -7.38
C GLY A 59 -8.42 24.69 -6.77
N LEU A 60 -8.76 23.93 -5.75
CA LEU A 60 -10.02 24.06 -5.02
C LEU A 60 -10.25 25.54 -4.67
N GLN A 61 -11.43 26.10 -4.88
CA GLN A 61 -11.71 27.50 -4.58
C GLN A 61 -11.56 27.77 -3.09
N THR A 62 -10.96 28.90 -2.69
CA THR A 62 -10.71 29.24 -1.27
C THR A 62 -11.97 29.32 -0.41
N THR A 63 -13.12 29.59 -1.02
CA THR A 63 -14.45 29.61 -0.38
C THR A 63 -15.01 28.21 -0.09
N LYS A 64 -14.41 27.16 -0.65
CA LYS A 64 -14.85 25.77 -0.47
C LYS A 64 -14.03 25.07 0.60
N THR A 65 -14.74 24.52 1.58
CA THR A 65 -14.17 23.68 2.63
C THR A 65 -14.79 22.29 2.53
N PRO A 66 -14.08 21.30 1.97
CA PRO A 66 -14.55 19.94 1.92
C PRO A 66 -14.79 19.43 3.35
N PRO A 67 -15.87 18.68 3.61
CA PRO A 67 -16.10 18.16 4.95
C PRO A 67 -14.98 17.19 5.31
N LYS A 68 -14.47 17.35 6.53
CA LYS A 68 -13.41 16.56 7.14
C LYS A 68 -14.01 15.85 8.34
N VAL A 69 -13.87 14.54 8.39
CA VAL A 69 -14.34 13.73 9.52
C VAL A 69 -13.37 13.91 10.68
N PRO A 70 -13.79 14.47 11.83
CA PRO A 70 -12.91 14.68 12.97
C PRO A 70 -12.25 13.39 13.42
N LEU A 71 -11.01 13.48 13.89
CA LEU A 71 -10.39 12.34 14.58
C LEU A 71 -11.15 12.03 15.87
N PRO A 72 -11.41 10.75 16.17
CA PRO A 72 -12.08 10.37 17.40
C PRO A 72 -11.24 10.81 18.60
N ASN A 73 -11.91 11.20 19.69
CA ASN A 73 -11.22 11.35 20.96
C ASN A 73 -10.96 9.96 21.52
N LEU A 74 -9.77 9.43 21.28
CA LEU A 74 -9.41 8.11 21.77
C LEU A 74 -9.18 8.11 23.30
N ASP A 75 -9.09 9.28 23.96
CA ASP A 75 -8.78 9.44 25.38
C ASP A 75 -7.54 8.65 25.82
N ILE A 76 -6.47 8.76 25.03
CA ILE A 76 -5.22 8.04 25.27
C ILE A 76 -4.07 9.00 25.09
N SER A 77 -3.64 9.60 26.20
CA SER A 77 -2.32 10.21 26.31
C SER A 77 -1.30 9.09 26.36
N ALA A 78 -0.87 8.62 25.19
CA ALA A 78 0.24 7.69 25.07
C ALA A 78 1.55 8.48 25.03
N GLU A 79 2.52 8.10 25.86
CA GLU A 79 3.89 8.56 25.73
C GLU A 79 4.65 7.64 24.77
N ALA A 80 5.64 8.19 24.07
CA ALA A 80 6.55 7.38 23.28
C ALA A 80 7.40 6.48 24.20
N LEU A 81 7.66 5.24 23.79
CA LEU A 81 8.55 4.32 24.52
C LEU A 81 10.02 4.65 24.27
N TRP A 82 10.32 5.29 23.12
CA TRP A 82 11.67 5.63 22.69
C TRP A 82 11.70 7.05 22.14
N ASN A 83 12.73 7.82 22.46
CA ASN A 83 12.84 9.21 22.01
C ASN A 83 13.25 9.29 20.54
N SER A 84 13.93 8.29 19.97
CA SER A 84 14.27 8.30 18.55
C SER A 84 14.58 6.91 17.98
N LEU A 85 14.63 6.81 16.65
CA LEU A 85 15.09 5.61 15.94
C LEU A 85 16.54 5.27 16.28
N GLU A 86 17.41 6.25 16.47
CA GLU A 86 18.81 6.04 16.83
C GLU A 86 18.95 5.42 18.22
N GLU A 87 18.16 5.89 19.19
CA GLU A 87 18.12 5.31 20.54
C GLU A 87 17.70 3.84 20.49
N PHE A 88 16.58 3.54 19.80
CA PHE A 88 16.10 2.17 19.65
C PHE A 88 17.17 1.26 19.02
N ARG A 89 17.82 1.74 17.94
CA ARG A 89 18.89 1.01 17.25
C ARG A 89 20.09 0.73 18.14
N ALA A 90 20.50 1.71 18.95
CA ALA A 90 21.63 1.55 19.86
C ALA A 90 21.35 0.48 20.94
N VAL A 91 20.13 0.47 21.48
CA VAL A 91 19.73 -0.52 22.50
C VAL A 91 19.59 -1.93 21.91
N HIS A 92 19.19 -2.05 20.65
CA HIS A 92 19.02 -3.32 19.94
C HIS A 92 20.16 -3.64 18.96
N ALA A 93 21.36 -3.08 19.16
CA ALA A 93 22.48 -3.17 18.20
C ALA A 93 22.87 -4.62 17.82
N GLU A 94 22.72 -5.56 18.76
CA GLU A 94 23.05 -6.98 18.57
C GLU A 94 21.86 -7.83 18.06
N ASP A 95 20.64 -7.29 18.06
CA ASP A 95 19.43 -7.99 17.61
C ASP A 95 19.13 -7.68 16.15
N THR A 96 19.87 -8.35 15.26
CA THR A 96 19.72 -8.18 13.81
C THR A 96 18.28 -8.41 13.34
N GLN A 97 17.53 -9.33 13.94
CA GLN A 97 16.16 -9.62 13.53
C GLN A 97 15.23 -8.43 13.82
N VAL A 98 15.35 -7.84 15.01
CA VAL A 98 14.58 -6.64 15.41
C VAL A 98 14.95 -5.44 14.55
N LEU A 99 16.25 -5.23 14.30
CA LEU A 99 16.70 -4.12 13.47
C LEU A 99 16.18 -4.22 12.03
N GLN A 100 16.07 -5.43 11.47
CA GLN A 100 15.50 -5.62 10.13
C GLN A 100 14.02 -5.23 10.05
N GLN A 101 13.25 -5.29 11.15
CA GLN A 101 11.85 -4.86 11.16
C GLN A 101 11.71 -3.34 10.99
N LEU A 102 12.74 -2.57 11.36
CA LEU A 102 12.79 -1.12 11.19
C LEU A 102 13.27 -0.67 9.82
N LEU A 103 13.49 -1.60 8.88
CA LEU A 103 14.05 -1.29 7.57
C LEU A 103 13.08 -1.67 6.45
N ASN A 104 13.02 -0.82 5.44
CA ASN A 104 12.43 -1.12 4.14
C ASN A 104 13.55 -1.38 3.15
N LYS A 105 13.51 -2.52 2.45
CA LYS A 105 14.39 -2.78 1.30
C LYS A 105 13.99 -1.93 0.11
N VAL A 106 14.90 -1.07 -0.33
CA VAL A 106 14.73 -0.16 -1.46
C VAL A 106 15.94 -0.20 -2.38
N LYS A 107 15.78 0.36 -3.58
CA LYS A 107 16.89 0.73 -4.47
C LYS A 107 16.99 2.25 -4.55
N LEU A 108 18.16 2.83 -4.27
CA LEU A 108 18.38 4.27 -4.43
C LEU A 108 18.79 4.57 -5.87
N CYS A 109 18.00 5.39 -6.56
CA CYS A 109 18.34 5.79 -7.92
C CYS A 109 19.70 6.52 -7.95
N PRO A 110 20.70 6.05 -8.72
CA PRO A 110 22.02 6.67 -8.73
C PRO A 110 22.00 8.10 -9.30
N ASN A 111 21.01 8.41 -10.14
CA ASN A 111 20.85 9.73 -10.76
C ASN A 111 20.14 10.73 -9.83
N CYS A 112 18.95 10.39 -9.32
CA CYS A 112 18.12 11.34 -8.57
C CYS A 112 17.95 11.01 -7.08
N GLN A 113 18.62 9.97 -6.57
CA GLN A 113 18.61 9.51 -5.18
C GLN A 113 17.23 9.14 -4.61
N LYS A 114 16.22 8.98 -5.48
CA LYS A 114 14.88 8.56 -5.07
C LYS A 114 14.92 7.09 -4.65
N ALA A 115 14.37 6.80 -3.48
CA ALA A 115 14.07 5.45 -3.05
C ALA A 115 12.99 4.84 -3.93
N CYS A 116 13.34 3.75 -4.61
CA CYS A 116 12.47 2.95 -5.45
C CYS A 116 12.27 1.58 -4.78
N ALA A 117 11.18 0.91 -5.13
CA ALA A 117 10.94 -0.45 -4.65
C ALA A 117 12.09 -1.38 -5.08
N HIS A 118 12.53 -2.29 -4.20
CA HIS A 118 13.70 -3.14 -4.47
C HIS A 118 13.53 -4.08 -5.68
N THR A 119 12.28 -4.41 -6.03
CA THR A 119 11.96 -5.20 -7.23
C THR A 119 11.97 -4.38 -8.52
N MET A 120 12.10 -3.04 -8.45
CA MET A 120 12.09 -2.20 -9.64
C MET A 120 13.43 -2.24 -10.37
N HIS A 121 13.38 -2.37 -11.70
CA HIS A 121 14.54 -2.28 -12.58
C HIS A 121 14.79 -0.87 -13.13
N GLN A 122 13.85 0.06 -12.94
CA GLN A 122 13.95 1.46 -13.39
C GLN A 122 13.36 2.40 -12.33
N CYS A 123 13.94 3.58 -12.19
CA CYS A 123 13.44 4.61 -11.30
C CYS A 123 12.10 5.17 -11.79
N ASN A 124 11.05 5.12 -10.98
CA ASN A 124 9.73 5.70 -11.31
C ASN A 124 9.67 7.24 -11.23
N ASN A 125 10.80 7.92 -11.41
CA ASN A 125 10.87 9.38 -11.47
C ASN A 125 11.66 9.87 -12.67
N CYS A 126 12.87 9.32 -12.89
CA CYS A 126 13.75 9.72 -14.00
C CYS A 126 14.05 8.57 -14.97
N CYS A 127 13.43 7.40 -14.81
CA CYS A 127 13.60 6.22 -15.65
C CYS A 127 15.03 5.63 -15.71
N THR A 128 15.97 6.13 -14.89
CA THR A 128 17.32 5.56 -14.77
C THR A 128 17.24 4.09 -14.34
N HIS A 129 18.04 3.24 -14.98
CA HIS A 129 18.14 1.81 -14.64
C HIS A 129 18.64 1.60 -13.21
N LEU A 130 18.07 0.62 -12.51
CA LEU A 130 18.40 0.28 -11.13
C LEU A 130 19.01 -1.12 -11.09
N THR A 131 20.20 -1.25 -10.51
CA THR A 131 20.94 -2.52 -10.37
C THR A 131 20.91 -3.01 -8.91
N GLU A 132 21.37 -4.23 -8.66
CA GLU A 132 21.48 -4.76 -7.29
C GLU A 132 22.44 -3.95 -6.40
N ASP A 133 23.47 -3.34 -7.00
CA ASP A 133 24.41 -2.46 -6.27
C ASP A 133 23.76 -1.18 -5.74
N THR A 134 22.51 -0.90 -6.14
CA THR A 134 21.73 0.25 -5.63
C THR A 134 20.87 -0.09 -4.42
N LEU A 135 20.92 -1.34 -3.93
CA LEU A 135 20.19 -1.76 -2.74
C LEU A 135 20.60 -0.93 -1.52
N ALA A 136 19.58 -0.42 -0.82
CA ALA A 136 19.72 0.34 0.39
C ALA A 136 18.55 0.04 1.32
N ALA A 137 18.56 0.70 2.49
CA ALA A 137 17.47 0.64 3.43
C ALA A 137 16.93 2.04 3.76
N THR A 138 15.62 2.14 3.94
CA THR A 138 14.96 3.30 4.54
C THR A 138 14.20 2.88 5.79
N ASP A 139 13.77 3.83 6.62
CA ASP A 139 13.07 3.51 7.87
C ASP A 139 11.67 2.94 7.58
N ASN A 140 11.35 1.80 8.20
CA ASN A 140 9.99 1.24 8.25
C ASN A 140 9.17 1.98 9.31
N VAL A 141 8.44 2.99 8.85
CA VAL A 141 7.66 3.89 9.70
C VAL A 141 6.54 3.15 10.43
N LEU A 142 5.95 2.12 9.82
CA LEU A 142 4.87 1.36 10.43
C LEU A 142 5.34 0.57 11.65
N MET A 143 6.53 -0.04 11.58
CA MET A 143 7.11 -0.69 12.76
C MET A 143 7.60 0.32 13.79
N ALA A 144 8.06 1.49 13.37
CA ALA A 144 8.38 2.56 14.32
C ALA A 144 7.15 3.03 15.12
N PHE A 145 5.96 3.07 14.50
CA PHE A 145 4.69 3.28 15.21
C PHE A 145 4.40 2.17 16.21
N VAL A 146 4.54 0.90 15.81
CA VAL A 146 4.29 -0.26 16.69
C VAL A 146 5.23 -0.25 17.89
N PHE A 147 6.50 0.15 17.71
CA PHE A 147 7.46 0.27 18.80
C PHE A 147 7.31 1.54 19.65
N GLY A 148 6.42 2.47 19.28
CA GLY A 148 6.21 3.71 20.02
C GLY A 148 7.42 4.65 19.96
N ILE A 149 8.07 4.75 18.80
CA ILE A 149 9.24 5.62 18.60
C ILE A 149 8.76 7.05 18.31
N GLN A 150 9.31 8.04 19.00
CA GLN A 150 8.84 9.42 18.93
C GLN A 150 9.15 10.11 17.59
N LYS A 151 10.37 9.93 17.08
CA LYS A 151 10.85 10.61 15.86
C LYS A 151 11.89 9.77 15.11
N GLY A 152 11.91 9.98 13.80
CA GLY A 152 13.05 9.71 12.94
C GLY A 152 13.52 11.03 12.33
N ARG A 153 13.57 11.08 11.00
CA ARG A 153 13.76 12.35 10.25
C ARG A 153 12.61 13.35 10.44
N PHE A 154 11.45 12.87 10.86
CA PHE A 154 10.24 13.63 11.15
C PHE A 154 9.53 13.03 12.37
N PRO A 155 8.61 13.77 13.02
CA PRO A 155 7.78 13.23 14.10
C PRO A 155 6.98 12.01 13.64
N LEU A 156 6.98 10.95 14.44
CA LEU A 156 6.32 9.68 14.12
C LEU A 156 4.96 9.58 14.84
N THR A 157 4.12 10.59 14.62
CA THR A 157 2.77 10.64 15.15
C THR A 157 1.74 10.29 14.07
N ILE A 158 0.57 9.81 14.50
CA ILE A 158 -0.40 9.10 13.65
C ILE A 158 -1.76 9.80 13.68
N SER A 159 -2.36 9.99 12.51
CA SER A 159 -3.79 10.36 12.36
C SER A 159 -4.66 9.12 12.64
N MET A 160 -4.70 8.68 13.89
CA MET A 160 -5.27 7.40 14.31
C MET A 160 -6.80 7.44 14.39
N ARG A 161 -7.44 6.44 13.76
CA ARG A 161 -8.90 6.30 13.70
C ARG A 161 -9.42 5.25 14.66
N ALA A 162 -8.68 4.15 14.83
CA ALA A 162 -9.00 3.11 15.80
C ALA A 162 -7.73 2.37 16.18
N CYS A 163 -7.71 1.81 17.38
CA CYS A 163 -6.62 0.96 17.82
C CYS A 163 -7.09 -0.08 18.82
N THR A 164 -6.44 -1.23 18.76
CA THR A 164 -6.51 -2.28 19.78
C THR A 164 -5.09 -2.77 20.05
N LYS A 165 -4.91 -3.74 20.93
CA LYS A 165 -3.60 -4.41 21.12
C LYS A 165 -3.14 -5.22 19.90
N GLU A 166 -4.05 -5.51 18.97
CA GLU A 166 -3.82 -6.38 17.81
C GLU A 166 -3.72 -5.61 16.50
N PHE A 167 -4.43 -4.48 16.38
CA PHE A 167 -4.53 -3.71 15.14
C PHE A 167 -4.44 -2.20 15.39
N LEU A 168 -3.95 -1.51 14.37
CA LEU A 168 -3.91 -0.06 14.30
C LEU A 168 -4.55 0.39 12.97
N VAL A 169 -5.52 1.30 13.04
CA VAL A 169 -6.20 1.92 11.90
C VAL A 169 -5.91 3.42 11.89
N PHE A 170 -5.49 3.96 10.77
CA PHE A 170 -5.10 5.36 10.64
C PHE A 170 -5.33 5.90 9.23
N ASP A 171 -5.47 7.23 9.11
CA ASP A 171 -5.51 7.87 7.79
C ASP A 171 -4.15 7.72 7.10
N ASP A 172 -4.16 7.41 5.81
CA ASP A 172 -2.93 7.34 5.02
C ASP A 172 -2.29 8.74 4.86
N PRO A 173 -1.00 8.93 5.20
CA PRO A 173 -0.30 10.22 5.07
C PRO A 173 -0.20 10.74 3.62
N LEU A 174 -0.34 9.85 2.65
CA LEU A 174 -0.36 10.11 1.21
C LEU A 174 -1.77 9.83 0.63
N CYS A 175 -2.82 10.12 1.42
CA CYS A 175 -4.19 9.78 1.06
C CYS A 175 -4.59 10.18 -0.36
N VAL A 176 -5.18 9.23 -1.09
CA VAL A 176 -5.54 9.38 -2.51
C VAL A 176 -7.03 9.65 -2.71
N SER A 177 -7.79 9.63 -1.62
CA SER A 177 -9.22 9.89 -1.56
C SER A 177 -9.61 10.60 -0.27
N VAL A 178 -10.88 10.97 -0.15
CA VAL A 178 -11.44 11.64 1.03
C VAL A 178 -11.52 10.74 2.28
N CYS A 179 -11.43 9.41 2.09
CA CYS A 179 -11.25 8.43 3.15
C CYS A 179 -10.30 7.35 2.63
N HIS A 180 -9.02 7.49 2.96
CA HIS A 180 -7.98 6.51 2.67
C HIS A 180 -7.41 6.04 4.01
N LEU A 181 -7.71 4.79 4.37
CA LEU A 181 -7.28 4.19 5.62
C LEU A 181 -6.21 3.16 5.38
N ASN A 182 -5.27 3.06 6.32
CA ASN A 182 -4.39 1.92 6.46
C ASN A 182 -4.74 1.15 7.73
N VAL A 183 -4.67 -0.18 7.65
CA VAL A 183 -4.73 -1.07 8.80
C VAL A 183 -3.47 -1.90 8.85
N ILE A 184 -2.85 -2.04 10.02
CA ILE A 184 -1.74 -2.97 10.26
C ILE A 184 -2.02 -3.89 11.44
N PRO A 185 -1.60 -5.16 11.40
CA PRO A 185 -1.45 -5.94 12.62
C PRO A 185 -0.26 -5.39 13.41
N THR A 186 -0.37 -5.36 14.73
CA THR A 186 0.67 -4.81 15.60
C THR A 186 1.35 -5.87 16.45
N LYS A 187 0.73 -7.04 16.63
CA LYS A 187 1.28 -8.14 17.43
C LYS A 187 2.31 -8.99 16.67
N VAL A 188 2.28 -8.95 15.35
CA VAL A 188 3.13 -9.80 14.51
C VAL A 188 3.74 -8.99 13.38
N TYR A 189 5.02 -9.22 13.14
CA TYR A 189 5.73 -8.65 12.00
C TYR A 189 5.52 -9.53 10.76
N ILE A 190 4.92 -8.96 9.72
CA ILE A 190 4.69 -9.64 8.44
C ILE A 190 5.23 -8.70 7.34
N PRO A 191 6.34 -8.99 6.68
CA PRO A 191 6.99 -8.02 5.79
C PRO A 191 6.10 -7.54 4.63
N ASP A 192 5.35 -8.45 4.02
CA ASP A 192 4.47 -8.20 2.88
C ASP A 192 3.43 -9.31 2.70
N LEU A 193 2.56 -9.15 1.71
CA LEU A 193 1.43 -10.05 1.45
C LEU A 193 1.84 -11.49 1.09
N ARG A 194 3.05 -11.72 0.57
CA ARG A 194 3.49 -13.07 0.18
C ARG A 194 3.53 -13.97 1.41
N TYR A 195 4.01 -13.43 2.54
CA TYR A 195 4.18 -14.18 3.78
C TYR A 195 2.86 -14.75 4.32
N LEU A 196 1.71 -14.19 3.95
CA LEU A 196 0.40 -14.76 4.31
C LEU A 196 0.23 -16.21 3.83
N PHE A 197 0.94 -16.62 2.78
CA PHE A 197 0.88 -17.97 2.21
C PHE A 197 1.77 -19.00 2.94
N LYS A 198 2.58 -18.60 3.94
CA LYS A 198 3.30 -19.55 4.81
C LYS A 198 2.35 -20.31 5.74
N ASP A 199 1.31 -19.62 6.20
CA ASP A 199 0.18 -20.17 6.96
C ASP A 199 -1.12 -19.56 6.42
N PRO A 200 -1.70 -20.12 5.33
CA PRO A 200 -2.83 -19.51 4.64
C PRO A 200 -4.06 -19.29 5.52
N LEU A 201 -4.35 -20.22 6.45
CA LEU A 201 -5.51 -20.09 7.33
C LEU A 201 -5.32 -18.97 8.37
N ARG A 202 -4.12 -18.84 8.94
CA ARG A 202 -3.80 -17.71 9.84
C ARG A 202 -3.77 -16.40 9.05
N GLY A 203 -3.17 -16.40 7.87
CA GLY A 203 -3.13 -15.25 6.96
C GLY A 203 -4.54 -14.75 6.63
N ARG A 204 -5.45 -15.65 6.26
CA ARG A 204 -6.86 -15.32 5.99
C ARG A 204 -7.53 -14.65 7.18
N LYS A 205 -7.35 -15.19 8.40
CA LYS A 205 -7.92 -14.62 9.63
C LYS A 205 -7.43 -13.20 9.87
N ILE A 206 -6.15 -12.94 9.65
CA ILE A 206 -5.57 -11.58 9.79
C ILE A 206 -6.17 -10.64 8.75
N VAL A 207 -6.20 -11.02 7.47
CA VAL A 207 -6.75 -10.17 6.41
C VAL A 207 -8.23 -9.85 6.66
N HIS A 208 -9.01 -10.84 7.08
CA HIS A 208 -10.42 -10.64 7.44
C HIS A 208 -10.58 -9.66 8.61
N ALA A 209 -9.82 -9.87 9.70
CA ALA A 209 -9.87 -8.98 10.85
C ALA A 209 -9.45 -7.54 10.50
N MET A 210 -8.45 -7.36 9.64
CA MET A 210 -8.05 -6.03 9.15
C MET A 210 -9.19 -5.35 8.38
N LEU A 211 -9.91 -6.10 7.54
CA LEU A 211 -11.07 -5.58 6.81
C LEU A 211 -12.22 -5.21 7.74
N GLU A 212 -12.48 -6.02 8.78
CA GLU A 212 -13.47 -5.67 9.81
C GLU A 212 -13.12 -4.36 10.55
N GLN A 213 -11.84 -4.10 10.80
CA GLN A 213 -11.42 -2.82 11.39
C GLN A 213 -11.71 -1.62 10.47
N VAL A 214 -11.46 -1.78 9.16
CA VAL A 214 -11.82 -0.77 8.15
C VAL A 214 -13.33 -0.51 8.17
N ASP A 215 -14.12 -1.57 8.04
CA ASP A 215 -15.58 -1.49 8.00
C ASP A 215 -16.14 -0.74 9.21
N THR A 216 -15.66 -1.06 10.41
CA THR A 216 -16.05 -0.39 11.65
C THR A 216 -15.73 1.10 11.59
N VAL A 217 -14.51 1.50 11.24
CA VAL A 217 -14.13 2.92 11.14
C VAL A 217 -14.96 3.65 10.09
N CYS A 218 -15.16 3.06 8.91
CA CYS A 218 -15.97 3.67 7.86
C CYS A 218 -17.43 3.84 8.29
N LEU A 219 -18.06 2.82 8.89
CA LEU A 219 -19.45 2.87 9.34
C LEU A 219 -19.66 3.84 10.50
N GLU A 220 -18.78 3.82 11.49
CA GLU A 220 -18.99 4.51 12.76
C GLU A 220 -18.47 5.95 12.77
N GLN A 221 -17.53 6.29 11.87
CA GLN A 221 -16.92 7.63 11.84
C GLN A 221 -17.22 8.36 10.54
N HIS A 222 -16.98 7.75 9.38
CA HIS A 222 -17.12 8.47 8.10
C HIS A 222 -18.56 8.51 7.61
N TRP A 223 -19.21 7.36 7.51
CA TRP A 223 -20.56 7.25 6.97
C TRP A 223 -21.66 7.65 7.97
N SER A 224 -21.33 7.70 9.26
CA SER A 224 -22.16 8.28 10.30
C SER A 224 -22.07 9.82 10.35
N ASP A 225 -21.00 10.43 9.79
CA ASP A 225 -20.86 11.88 9.72
C ASP A 225 -21.78 12.45 8.63
N GLU A 226 -22.78 13.23 9.05
CA GLU A 226 -23.82 13.74 8.17
C GLU A 226 -23.26 14.66 7.07
N LYS A 227 -22.24 15.47 7.39
CA LYS A 227 -21.64 16.40 6.43
C LYS A 227 -20.84 15.66 5.37
N PHE A 228 -20.04 14.68 5.79
CA PHE A 228 -19.29 13.81 4.90
C PHE A 228 -20.25 13.05 3.98
N ARG A 229 -21.28 12.42 4.54
CA ARG A 229 -22.28 11.69 3.78
C ARG A 229 -22.99 12.58 2.76
N ALA A 230 -23.50 13.74 3.17
CA ALA A 230 -24.21 14.66 2.29
C ALA A 230 -23.32 15.21 1.16
N ALA A 231 -22.02 15.33 1.39
CA ALA A 231 -21.09 15.82 0.38
C ALA A 231 -20.64 14.75 -0.61
N TYR A 232 -20.42 13.50 -0.17
CA TYR A 232 -19.77 12.48 -0.99
C TYR A 232 -20.67 11.32 -1.41
N LEU A 233 -21.86 11.18 -0.82
CA LEU A 233 -22.82 10.14 -1.19
C LEU A 233 -24.07 10.79 -1.79
N GLN A 234 -24.33 10.55 -3.08
CA GLN A 234 -25.49 11.14 -3.79
C GLN A 234 -26.83 10.58 -3.30
N ALA A 235 -26.84 9.37 -2.76
CA ALA A 235 -27.98 8.74 -2.08
C ALA A 235 -27.56 8.33 -0.66
N ALA A 236 -28.51 7.93 0.18
CA ALA A 236 -28.23 7.25 1.45
C ALA A 236 -28.21 5.73 1.21
N PRO A 237 -27.10 5.14 0.72
CA PRO A 237 -27.02 3.70 0.52
C PRO A 237 -27.23 2.96 1.84
N GLY A 238 -27.80 1.77 1.75
CA GLY A 238 -27.85 0.85 2.90
C GLY A 238 -26.44 0.46 3.35
N ARG A 239 -26.32 -0.02 4.59
CA ARG A 239 -25.03 -0.41 5.20
C ARG A 239 -24.24 -1.43 4.38
N GLU A 240 -24.93 -2.36 3.71
CA GLU A 240 -24.30 -3.36 2.85
C GLU A 240 -23.72 -2.73 1.58
N ALA A 241 -24.47 -1.84 0.93
CA ALA A 241 -24.00 -1.12 -0.24
C ALA A 241 -22.78 -0.25 0.11
N LEU A 242 -22.76 0.40 1.28
CA LEU A 242 -21.61 1.19 1.76
C LEU A 242 -20.29 0.39 1.77
N ARG A 243 -20.31 -0.88 2.19
CA ARG A 243 -19.11 -1.74 2.19
C ARG A 243 -18.51 -1.95 0.80
N SER A 244 -19.34 -1.86 -0.24
CA SER A 244 -18.90 -1.95 -1.64
C SER A 244 -18.44 -0.62 -2.24
N MET A 245 -18.44 0.48 -1.46
CA MET A 245 -18.07 1.82 -1.94
C MET A 245 -16.59 2.17 -1.73
N GLY A 246 -15.79 1.19 -1.31
CA GLY A 246 -14.35 1.33 -1.24
C GLY A 246 -13.62 0.19 -1.94
N THR A 247 -12.34 0.44 -2.19
CA THR A 247 -11.40 -0.54 -2.75
C THR A 247 -10.37 -0.88 -1.69
N ALA A 248 -10.29 -2.16 -1.34
CA ALA A 248 -9.37 -2.67 -0.34
C ALA A 248 -8.31 -3.57 -0.99
N GLY A 249 -7.05 -3.44 -0.56
CA GLY A 249 -5.98 -4.31 -1.04
C GLY A 249 -4.60 -3.96 -0.50
N MET A 250 -3.59 -4.67 -0.99
CA MET A 250 -2.22 -4.57 -0.51
C MET A 250 -1.25 -4.37 -1.68
N ASN A 251 -0.21 -3.58 -1.47
CA ASN A 251 0.83 -3.37 -2.50
C ASN A 251 1.94 -4.43 -2.37
N PHE A 252 2.45 -4.91 -3.50
CA PHE A 252 3.70 -5.62 -3.63
C PHE A 252 4.62 -4.95 -4.70
N PRO A 253 5.90 -4.71 -4.38
CA PRO A 253 6.42 -4.68 -3.01
C PRO A 253 5.75 -3.54 -2.23
N PRO A 254 5.63 -3.68 -0.91
CA PRO A 254 5.03 -2.64 -0.10
C PRO A 254 5.98 -1.44 0.03
N SER A 255 5.41 -0.25 0.26
CA SER A 255 6.21 0.96 0.55
C SER A 255 6.79 0.95 1.97
N GLN A 256 6.21 0.15 2.85
CA GLN A 256 6.62 -0.08 4.24
C GLN A 256 6.58 -1.59 4.49
N GLN A 257 7.66 -2.20 4.93
CA GLN A 257 7.80 -3.65 5.14
C GLN A 257 7.10 -4.11 6.43
N GLN A 258 5.84 -3.72 6.58
CA GLN A 258 4.90 -4.29 7.53
C GLN A 258 3.58 -4.38 6.79
N LEU A 259 2.95 -5.55 6.85
CA LEU A 259 1.69 -5.83 6.16
C LEU A 259 0.68 -4.74 6.49
N HIS A 260 0.21 -4.05 5.46
CA HIS A 260 -0.79 -3.01 5.60
C HIS A 260 -1.86 -3.16 4.52
N LEU A 261 -3.11 -3.21 4.97
CA LEU A 261 -4.28 -3.14 4.10
C LEU A 261 -4.55 -1.66 3.84
N GLN A 262 -4.54 -1.26 2.57
CA GLN A 262 -5.03 0.04 2.13
C GLN A 262 -6.51 -0.10 1.81
N TYR A 263 -7.31 0.86 2.29
CA TYR A 263 -8.71 1.01 1.92
C TYR A 263 -8.94 2.41 1.36
N VAL A 264 -9.35 2.48 0.10
CA VAL A 264 -9.61 3.73 -0.63
C VAL A 264 -11.11 3.83 -0.88
N HIS A 265 -11.79 4.65 -0.10
CA HIS A 265 -13.19 5.00 -0.34
C HIS A 265 -13.31 6.03 -1.47
N GLY A 266 -14.33 5.94 -2.32
CA GLY A 266 -14.59 6.96 -3.33
C GLY A 266 -15.29 8.21 -2.78
N PRO A 267 -15.20 9.36 -3.44
CA PRO A 267 -14.38 9.61 -4.61
C PRO A 267 -12.89 9.70 -4.26
N MET A 268 -12.05 9.28 -5.20
CA MET A 268 -10.65 9.67 -5.20
C MET A 268 -10.52 11.18 -5.44
N LEU A 269 -9.41 11.77 -4.98
CA LEU A 269 -9.11 13.16 -5.28
C LEU A 269 -8.97 13.34 -6.81
N PRO A 270 -9.36 14.49 -7.40
CA PRO A 270 -9.41 14.62 -8.86
C PRO A 270 -8.12 14.22 -9.58
N PHE A 271 -6.98 14.70 -9.10
CA PHE A 271 -5.67 14.36 -9.69
C PHE A 271 -5.29 12.88 -9.46
N GLN A 272 -5.69 12.29 -8.33
CA GLN A 272 -5.41 10.89 -8.03
C GLN A 272 -6.28 9.96 -8.89
N TYR A 273 -7.52 10.33 -9.16
CA TYR A 273 -8.37 9.59 -10.09
C TYR A 273 -7.82 9.66 -11.52
N ALA A 274 -7.27 10.80 -11.95
CA ALA A 274 -6.58 10.88 -13.24
C ALA A 274 -5.35 9.95 -13.31
N VAL A 275 -4.54 9.91 -12.24
CA VAL A 275 -3.40 8.98 -12.14
C VAL A 275 -3.85 7.51 -12.15
N PHE A 276 -5.00 7.20 -11.54
CA PHE A 276 -5.63 5.88 -11.65
C PHE A 276 -6.03 5.54 -13.09
N LYS A 277 -6.73 6.45 -13.78
CA LYS A 277 -7.10 6.26 -15.20
C LYS A 277 -5.89 6.10 -16.13
N ASP A 278 -4.75 6.70 -15.77
CA ASP A 278 -3.48 6.54 -16.48
C ASP A 278 -2.77 5.21 -16.15
N GLY A 279 -3.35 4.34 -15.32
CA GLY A 279 -2.78 3.04 -14.92
C GLY A 279 -1.60 3.15 -13.96
N LEU A 280 -1.46 4.28 -13.26
CA LEU A 280 -0.35 4.57 -12.36
C LEU A 280 -0.70 4.37 -10.88
N HIS A 281 -1.99 4.31 -10.54
CA HIS A 281 -2.46 3.80 -9.25
C HIS A 281 -3.05 2.41 -9.39
N LEU A 282 -3.05 1.67 -8.26
CA LEU A 282 -3.61 0.32 -8.19
C LEU A 282 -3.07 -0.61 -9.30
N GLN A 283 -1.79 -0.47 -9.64
CA GLN A 283 -1.20 -1.06 -10.85
C GLN A 283 -1.33 -2.59 -10.86
N TYR A 284 -1.56 -3.15 -12.05
CA TYR A 284 -1.59 -4.59 -12.28
C TYR A 284 -0.30 -5.26 -11.78
N LYS A 285 -0.45 -6.39 -11.08
CA LYS A 285 0.60 -7.15 -10.38
C LYS A 285 1.36 -6.40 -9.28
N ARG A 286 0.93 -5.18 -8.96
CA ARG A 286 1.43 -4.38 -7.85
C ARG A 286 0.40 -4.25 -6.75
N PHE A 287 -0.87 -4.04 -7.09
CA PHE A 287 -1.96 -3.96 -6.12
C PHE A 287 -2.77 -5.26 -6.13
N PHE A 288 -2.93 -5.86 -4.96
CA PHE A 288 -3.62 -7.14 -4.78
C PHE A 288 -4.96 -6.87 -4.09
N PRO A 289 -6.09 -7.01 -4.81
CA PRO A 289 -7.41 -6.84 -4.23
C PRO A 289 -7.60 -7.75 -3.02
N VAL A 290 -8.23 -7.25 -1.96
CA VAL A 290 -8.39 -8.02 -0.71
C VAL A 290 -9.17 -9.32 -0.94
N GLN A 291 -10.15 -9.31 -1.86
CA GLN A 291 -10.97 -10.47 -2.13
C GLN A 291 -10.17 -11.58 -2.84
N PHE A 292 -9.25 -11.21 -3.76
CA PHE A 292 -8.30 -12.15 -4.34
C PHE A 292 -7.49 -12.87 -3.25
N LEU A 293 -6.97 -12.11 -2.27
CA LEU A 293 -6.20 -12.67 -1.16
C LEU A 293 -7.07 -13.59 -0.29
N LEU A 294 -8.27 -13.15 0.10
CA LEU A 294 -9.18 -13.94 0.95
C LEU A 294 -9.59 -15.26 0.29
N ASP A 295 -9.92 -15.24 -1.00
CA ASP A 295 -10.35 -16.43 -1.74
C ASP A 295 -9.17 -17.36 -2.05
N SER A 296 -7.98 -16.82 -2.32
CA SER A 296 -6.76 -17.63 -2.44
C SER A 296 -6.44 -18.35 -1.13
N LEU A 297 -6.36 -17.59 -0.02
CA LEU A 297 -6.02 -18.12 1.30
C LEU A 297 -7.09 -19.07 1.86
N ALA A 298 -8.33 -18.99 1.36
CA ALA A 298 -9.42 -19.91 1.69
C ALA A 298 -9.10 -21.37 1.36
N ALA A 299 -8.22 -21.62 0.40
CA ALA A 299 -7.83 -22.96 0.00
C ALA A 299 -6.89 -23.67 0.99
N GLY A 300 -6.46 -22.99 2.07
CA GLY A 300 -5.67 -23.58 3.14
C GLY A 300 -4.34 -24.14 2.65
N ASP A 301 -4.01 -25.38 3.04
CA ASP A 301 -2.73 -26.00 2.70
C ASP A 301 -2.49 -26.18 1.19
N LYS A 302 -3.53 -26.12 0.35
CA LYS A 302 -3.38 -26.21 -1.11
C LYS A 302 -2.60 -25.06 -1.73
N VAL A 303 -2.57 -23.91 -1.07
CA VAL A 303 -1.84 -22.71 -1.52
C VAL A 303 -0.65 -22.39 -0.61
N ARG A 304 -0.29 -23.30 0.30
CA ARG A 304 0.84 -23.08 1.21
C ARG A 304 2.14 -23.02 0.42
N LEU A 305 2.95 -22.01 0.70
CA LEU A 305 4.25 -21.78 0.06
C LEU A 305 5.34 -21.57 1.11
N ASP A 306 6.55 -22.04 0.83
CA ASP A 306 7.74 -21.70 1.62
C ASP A 306 8.27 -20.32 1.21
N VAL A 307 7.56 -19.29 1.67
CA VAL A 307 7.86 -17.91 1.27
C VAL A 307 9.12 -17.40 1.96
N HIS A 308 9.99 -16.80 1.16
CA HIS A 308 11.21 -16.11 1.56
C HIS A 308 11.34 -14.78 0.80
N GLU A 309 12.40 -14.02 1.10
CA GLU A 309 12.58 -12.66 0.55
C GLU A 309 12.59 -12.60 -0.98
N ASN A 310 13.15 -13.64 -1.63
CA ASN A 310 13.28 -13.74 -3.08
C ASN A 310 12.10 -14.44 -3.78
N THR A 311 11.03 -14.83 -3.07
CA THR A 311 9.87 -15.48 -3.69
C THR A 311 9.20 -14.52 -4.67
N ASP A 312 9.05 -14.89 -5.93
CA ASP A 312 8.43 -14.01 -6.91
C ASP A 312 6.93 -13.84 -6.58
N ILE A 313 6.39 -12.66 -6.80
CA ILE A 313 4.95 -12.44 -6.65
C ILE A 313 4.14 -13.26 -7.67
N GLU A 314 4.73 -13.59 -8.82
CA GLU A 314 4.14 -14.49 -9.80
C GLU A 314 3.86 -15.88 -9.22
N GLU A 315 4.65 -16.36 -8.26
CA GLU A 315 4.41 -17.65 -7.59
C GLU A 315 3.09 -17.62 -6.80
N ILE A 316 2.76 -16.48 -6.19
CA ILE A 316 1.49 -16.29 -5.48
C ILE A 316 0.31 -16.35 -6.47
N ILE A 317 0.43 -15.64 -7.59
CA ILE A 317 -0.61 -15.61 -8.64
C ILE A 317 -0.82 -17.01 -9.23
N GLN A 318 0.26 -17.71 -9.57
CA GLN A 318 0.21 -19.07 -10.11
C GLN A 318 -0.40 -20.05 -9.11
N MET A 319 -0.05 -19.94 -7.82
CA MET A 319 -0.58 -20.80 -6.78
C MET A 319 -2.08 -20.58 -6.56
N ALA A 320 -2.55 -19.33 -6.60
CA ALA A 320 -3.98 -19.00 -6.57
C ALA A 320 -4.73 -19.61 -7.77
N ALA A 321 -4.14 -19.56 -8.97
CA ALA A 321 -4.74 -20.12 -10.16
C ALA A 321 -4.94 -21.65 -10.08
N VAL A 322 -4.05 -22.39 -9.39
CA VAL A 322 -4.20 -23.85 -9.15
C VAL A 322 -5.51 -24.19 -8.41
N VAL A 323 -6.02 -23.28 -7.59
CA VAL A 323 -7.27 -23.44 -6.84
C VAL A 323 -8.44 -22.69 -7.46
N GLY A 324 -8.29 -22.20 -8.70
CA GLY A 324 -9.35 -21.56 -9.48
C GLY A 324 -9.56 -20.08 -9.14
N VAL A 325 -8.60 -19.42 -8.51
CA VAL A 325 -8.64 -17.98 -8.20
C VAL A 325 -7.78 -17.23 -9.21
N ASP A 326 -8.43 -16.49 -10.12
CA ASP A 326 -7.78 -15.77 -11.22
C ASP A 326 -7.51 -14.30 -10.88
N TYR A 327 -6.25 -13.95 -10.68
CA TYR A 327 -5.84 -12.57 -10.33
C TYR A 327 -6.34 -11.52 -11.34
N ASP A 328 -6.31 -11.84 -12.63
CA ASP A 328 -6.66 -10.89 -13.69
C ASP A 328 -8.13 -10.48 -13.59
N SER A 329 -9.03 -11.45 -13.41
CA SER A 329 -10.44 -11.19 -13.17
C SER A 329 -10.68 -10.30 -11.94
N TYR A 330 -10.05 -10.60 -10.80
CA TYR A 330 -10.23 -9.79 -9.58
C TYR A 330 -9.70 -8.35 -9.75
N TRP A 331 -8.55 -8.20 -10.40
CA TRP A 331 -7.97 -6.88 -10.65
C TRP A 331 -8.84 -6.05 -11.60
N SER A 332 -9.29 -6.64 -12.72
CA SER A 332 -10.18 -5.97 -13.67
C SER A 332 -11.52 -5.59 -13.04
N GLN A 333 -12.12 -6.49 -12.23
CA GLN A 333 -13.36 -6.21 -11.51
C GLN A 333 -13.17 -5.04 -10.52
N MET A 334 -12.08 -5.03 -9.76
CA MET A 334 -11.76 -3.92 -8.86
C MET A 334 -11.61 -2.60 -9.62
N CYS A 335 -10.89 -2.57 -10.75
CA CYS A 335 -10.74 -1.36 -11.57
C CYS A 335 -12.09 -0.84 -12.09
N ALA A 336 -12.97 -1.73 -12.55
CA ALA A 336 -14.32 -1.37 -12.96
C ALA A 336 -15.12 -0.79 -11.79
N GLN A 337 -15.03 -1.41 -10.61
CA GLN A 337 -15.68 -0.95 -9.40
C GLN A 337 -15.20 0.45 -8.98
N VAL A 338 -13.90 0.75 -9.05
CA VAL A 338 -13.37 2.10 -8.77
C VAL A 338 -14.01 3.14 -9.68
N ASN A 339 -14.14 2.86 -10.98
CA ASN A 339 -14.82 3.77 -11.92
C ASN A 339 -16.30 3.97 -11.55
N THR A 340 -17.02 2.88 -11.27
CA THR A 340 -18.44 2.94 -10.86
C THR A 340 -18.63 3.75 -9.57
N ILE A 341 -17.79 3.51 -8.56
CA ILE A 341 -17.82 4.27 -7.31
C ILE A 341 -17.50 5.75 -7.57
N GLN A 342 -16.50 6.04 -8.40
CA GLN A 342 -16.16 7.43 -8.71
C GLN A 342 -17.35 8.13 -9.37
N GLU A 343 -18.03 7.51 -10.33
CA GLU A 343 -19.21 8.07 -11.00
C GLU A 343 -20.37 8.28 -10.01
N SER A 344 -20.61 7.34 -9.10
CA SER A 344 -21.71 7.43 -8.13
C SER A 344 -21.45 8.39 -6.97
N CYS A 345 -20.18 8.65 -6.64
CA CYS A 345 -19.79 9.41 -5.45
C CYS A 345 -19.16 10.77 -5.74
N SER A 346 -18.70 11.06 -6.97
CA SER A 346 -17.89 12.26 -7.24
C SER A 346 -18.71 13.55 -7.09
N PRO A 347 -18.44 14.38 -6.06
CA PRO A 347 -19.06 15.69 -5.96
C PRO A 347 -18.25 16.76 -6.66
N TRP A 348 -17.13 16.39 -7.32
CA TRP A 348 -16.20 17.35 -7.89
C TRP A 348 -16.87 18.06 -9.07
N ARG A 349 -17.36 19.27 -8.81
CA ARG A 349 -17.96 20.14 -9.85
C ARG A 349 -16.92 21.11 -10.34
N GLU A 350 -16.97 21.47 -11.62
CA GLU A 350 -16.07 22.49 -12.18
C GLU A 350 -16.12 23.80 -11.38
N ALA A 351 -17.30 24.19 -10.92
CA ALA A 351 -17.52 25.37 -10.09
C ALA A 351 -16.85 25.33 -8.70
N ASP A 352 -16.32 24.19 -8.25
CA ASP A 352 -15.58 24.10 -6.99
C ASP A 352 -14.08 24.34 -7.18
N PHE A 353 -13.58 24.38 -8.42
CA PHE A 353 -12.18 24.46 -8.76
C PHE A 353 -11.89 25.69 -9.62
N MET A 354 -10.67 26.22 -9.52
CA MET A 354 -10.22 27.37 -10.30
C MET A 354 -9.61 26.94 -11.64
N TYR A 355 -9.07 25.72 -11.70
CA TYR A 355 -8.27 25.26 -12.82
C TYR A 355 -8.71 23.91 -13.35
N ARG A 356 -8.43 23.70 -14.63
CA ARG A 356 -8.41 22.39 -15.29
C ARG A 356 -6.98 22.10 -15.73
N ILE A 357 -6.46 20.95 -15.33
CA ILE A 357 -5.16 20.48 -15.81
C ILE A 357 -5.39 19.58 -17.01
N VAL A 358 -4.61 19.78 -18.08
CA VAL A 358 -4.58 18.88 -19.24
C VAL A 358 -3.11 18.60 -19.56
N GLY A 359 -2.67 17.38 -19.29
CA GLY A 359 -1.27 16.99 -19.40
C GLY A 359 -0.40 17.78 -18.41
N LYS A 360 0.41 18.73 -18.92
CA LYS A 360 1.28 19.60 -18.12
C LYS A 360 0.81 21.06 -18.05
N ASN A 361 -0.25 21.39 -18.77
CA ASN A 361 -0.73 22.75 -18.92
C ASN A 361 -1.86 23.02 -17.93
N VAL A 362 -1.94 24.26 -17.47
CA VAL A 362 -2.98 24.75 -16.57
C VAL A 362 -3.92 25.62 -17.39
N TYR A 363 -5.23 25.37 -17.27
CA TYR A 363 -6.27 26.17 -17.89
C TYR A 363 -7.17 26.74 -16.79
N ASP A 364 -7.65 27.95 -16.96
CA ASP A 364 -8.73 28.49 -16.14
C ASP A 364 -10.01 27.66 -16.37
N ALA A 365 -10.64 27.21 -15.29
CA ALA A 365 -11.79 26.30 -15.38
C ALA A 365 -13.05 26.94 -15.98
N GLN A 366 -13.17 28.27 -15.94
CA GLN A 366 -14.38 28.99 -16.39
C GLN A 366 -14.23 29.50 -17.83
N THR A 367 -13.08 30.07 -18.15
CA THR A 367 -12.80 30.71 -19.44
C THR A 367 -12.13 29.76 -20.43
N GLY A 368 -11.51 28.68 -19.95
CA GLY A 368 -10.71 27.77 -20.76
C GLY A 368 -9.38 28.37 -21.25
N GLN A 369 -9.02 29.57 -20.78
CA GLN A 369 -7.76 30.21 -21.14
C GLN A 369 -6.57 29.47 -20.51
N GLU A 370 -5.51 29.25 -21.29
CA GLU A 370 -4.26 28.68 -20.76
C GLU A 370 -3.52 29.69 -19.87
N LEU A 371 -3.02 29.21 -18.73
CA LEU A 371 -2.32 29.96 -17.70
C LEU A 371 -0.88 29.42 -17.55
N PRO A 372 0.03 29.72 -18.50
CA PRO A 372 1.37 29.12 -18.57
C PRO A 372 2.29 29.47 -17.39
N GLU A 373 1.97 30.51 -16.64
CA GLU A 373 2.71 30.94 -15.45
C GLU A 373 2.47 30.06 -14.21
N LEU A 374 1.41 29.24 -14.23
CA LEU A 374 1.04 28.42 -13.08
C LEU A 374 1.75 27.05 -13.08
N ASN A 375 2.13 26.60 -11.88
CA ASN A 375 2.83 25.34 -11.68
C ASN A 375 1.88 24.23 -11.20
N VAL A 376 1.72 23.18 -12.01
CA VAL A 376 0.85 22.02 -11.71
C VAL A 376 1.17 21.39 -10.34
N LYS A 377 2.46 21.20 -10.00
CA LYS A 377 2.85 20.56 -8.73
C LYS A 377 2.51 21.43 -7.53
N ALA A 378 2.63 22.75 -7.65
CA ALA A 378 2.26 23.68 -6.60
C ALA A 378 0.74 23.65 -6.35
N ILE A 379 -0.07 23.62 -7.42
CA ILE A 379 -1.53 23.49 -7.34
C ILE A 379 -1.90 22.16 -6.66
N GLN A 380 -1.34 21.04 -7.12
CA GLN A 380 -1.58 19.72 -6.52
C GLN A 380 -1.21 19.71 -5.03
N ALA A 381 -0.06 20.28 -4.65
CA ALA A 381 0.35 20.35 -3.24
C ALA A 381 -0.60 21.19 -2.37
N ALA A 382 -1.18 22.25 -2.93
CA ALA A 382 -2.19 23.06 -2.25
C ALA A 382 -3.52 22.29 -2.10
N ASP A 383 -3.96 21.60 -3.15
CA ASP A 383 -5.16 20.76 -3.14
C ASP A 383 -5.03 19.61 -2.13
N VAL A 384 -3.89 18.93 -2.11
CA VAL A 384 -3.54 17.88 -1.15
C VAL A 384 -3.78 18.37 0.28
N LYS A 385 -3.21 19.51 0.69
CA LYS A 385 -3.38 20.06 2.05
C LYS A 385 -4.84 20.35 2.41
N ARG A 386 -5.69 20.64 1.43
CA ARG A 386 -7.07 21.06 1.64
C ARG A 386 -8.06 19.91 1.58
N LEU A 387 -7.87 18.99 0.65
CA LEU A 387 -8.77 17.86 0.37
C LEU A 387 -8.45 16.63 1.22
N GLN A 388 -7.20 16.41 1.59
CA GLN A 388 -6.81 15.24 2.37
C GLN A 388 -7.40 15.28 3.79
N SER A 389 -7.76 14.10 4.30
CA SER A 389 -8.26 13.91 5.67
C SER A 389 -7.15 13.65 6.69
N TYR A 390 -5.91 13.37 6.25
CA TYR A 390 -4.80 13.13 7.17
C TYR A 390 -4.54 14.35 8.06
N GLY A 391 -4.47 14.13 9.36
CA GLY A 391 -4.25 15.19 10.35
C GLY A 391 -5.40 16.20 10.45
N CYS A 392 -6.57 15.91 9.86
CA CYS A 392 -7.71 16.84 9.81
C CYS A 392 -8.69 16.69 10.97
N GLY A 393 -9.39 17.78 11.28
CA GLY A 393 -10.30 17.90 12.44
C GLY A 393 -9.75 18.77 13.56
N ALA A 394 -8.61 19.43 13.31
CA ALA A 394 -7.93 20.24 14.29
C ALA A 394 -8.04 21.73 13.89
N THR A 395 -8.82 22.48 14.64
CA THR A 395 -8.59 23.92 14.79
C THR A 395 -7.33 24.19 15.65
N GLU A 396 -6.61 23.15 16.08
CA GLU A 396 -5.42 23.24 16.94
C GLU A 396 -4.28 22.31 16.47
N PRO A 397 -3.01 22.74 16.50
CA PRO A 397 -1.85 21.85 16.36
C PRO A 397 -1.88 20.71 17.40
N GLY A 398 -1.62 19.46 17.00
CA GLY A 398 -1.27 18.39 17.97
C GLY A 398 -2.21 17.18 18.15
N ARG A 399 -3.07 16.82 17.18
CA ARG A 399 -3.91 15.60 17.30
C ARG A 399 -3.39 14.33 16.64
N CYS A 400 -2.27 14.37 15.92
CA CYS A 400 -1.57 13.12 15.64
C CYS A 400 -0.97 12.62 16.96
N CYS A 401 -1.23 11.36 17.31
CA CYS A 401 -0.83 10.78 18.59
C CYS A 401 0.07 9.55 18.39
N TYR A 402 0.67 9.07 19.48
CA TYR A 402 1.40 7.81 19.50
C TYR A 402 0.45 6.63 19.67
N TYR A 403 0.87 5.47 19.18
CA TYR A 403 0.12 4.23 19.38
C TYR A 403 0.13 3.84 20.87
N PRO A 404 -1.03 3.80 21.55
CA PRO A 404 -1.12 3.59 23.00
C PRO A 404 -0.75 2.19 23.45
N PHE A 405 -0.78 1.22 22.54
CA PHE A 405 -0.38 -0.15 22.81
C PHE A 405 0.98 -0.44 22.17
N ALA A 406 1.86 0.56 22.13
CA ALA A 406 3.24 0.41 21.69
C ALA A 406 3.90 -0.77 22.40
N LYS A 407 4.73 -1.49 21.66
CA LYS A 407 5.27 -2.79 22.05
C LYS A 407 6.79 -2.71 22.17
N ARG A 408 7.35 -3.48 23.08
CA ARG A 408 8.78 -3.81 23.07
C ARG A 408 9.04 -4.87 22.01
N ALA A 409 10.28 -4.94 21.54
CA ALA A 409 10.70 -5.91 20.53
C ALA A 409 10.33 -7.37 20.88
N ALA A 410 10.50 -7.77 22.14
CA ALA A 410 10.19 -9.10 22.64
C ALA A 410 8.69 -9.46 22.63
N GLU A 411 7.80 -8.46 22.49
CA GLU A 411 6.35 -8.66 22.43
C GLU A 411 5.84 -8.90 21.00
N ILE A 412 6.71 -8.74 19.98
CA ILE A 412 6.36 -8.99 18.59
C ILE A 412 6.55 -10.47 18.27
N GLU A 413 5.47 -11.12 17.86
CA GLU A 413 5.50 -12.50 17.41
C GLU A 413 6.27 -12.64 16.10
N SER A 414 7.00 -13.74 15.96
CA SER A 414 7.55 -14.15 14.68
C SER A 414 6.46 -14.77 13.81
N TRP A 415 6.38 -14.34 12.56
CA TRP A 415 5.59 -15.03 11.54
C TRP A 415 6.36 -16.27 11.08
N LYS A 416 5.99 -17.43 11.64
CA LYS A 416 6.59 -18.73 11.34
C LYS A 416 5.83 -19.44 10.25
#